data_AF-Q38D90-F1
#
_entry.id   AF-Q38D90-F1
#
_cell.length_a   1.000
_cell.length_b   1.000
_cell.length_c   1.000
_cell.angle_alpha   90.00
_cell.angle_beta   90.00
_cell.angle_gamma   90.00
#
_symmetry.space_group_name_H-M   'P 1'
#
loop_
_entity.id
_entity.type
_entity.pdbx_description
1 polymer ?
#
loop_
_entity_poly.entity_id
_entity_poly.type
_entity_poly.pdbx_seq_one_letter_code
_entity_poly.pdbx_strand_id
1 'polypeptide(L)'
;MSKLRDLWSGADERAVNAPKPVRTSRGWNVPPEVLPTKPQAPRKRKCAYVRPNNRAAVALPHPGQSYNPRDDDHQKALLKAVKHLEKKKRDHERVVKFLTRGRDQKYNGSLSTDETWEEEVKERPEKKKKKARKTVKEGVQEGDSNVAKKEEDKKKKRKKKDKKKVSKASLLATKKTLPHRRHPKRDIVLNEVDHIEEIAAQHAKREAKRQAAREKRRLIKREGMSIKSFGRHHYTPLSLDVAPSSNLVGSLRHLNGSSVHPITDRMKSLEERNLVPARMRHVYNKRKVLKPKGEVRVKRETFGVIPETSF
;
A
#
# COMPACT_ATOMS: atom_id res chain seq x y z
N MET A 1 6.96 -21.63 -48.40
CA MET A 1 7.89 -20.49 -48.52
C MET A 1 7.07 -19.21 -48.52
N SER A 2 7.31 -18.27 -47.59
CA SER A 2 6.73 -16.92 -47.67
C SER A 2 7.67 -16.05 -48.50
N LYS A 3 7.20 -15.50 -49.63
CA LYS A 3 7.93 -14.44 -50.33
C LYS A 3 8.07 -13.26 -49.38
N LEU A 4 9.29 -12.84 -49.06
CA LEU A 4 9.47 -11.53 -48.43
C LEU A 4 8.95 -10.47 -49.40
N ARG A 5 8.16 -9.53 -48.89
CA ARG A 5 7.70 -8.38 -49.65
C ARG A 5 8.91 -7.47 -49.84
N ASP A 6 9.30 -7.25 -51.08
CA ASP A 6 10.35 -6.27 -51.37
C ASP A 6 9.85 -4.87 -50.98
N LEU A 7 10.67 -4.16 -50.21
CA LEU A 7 10.38 -2.82 -49.70
C LEU A 7 11.06 -1.73 -50.54
N TRP A 8 11.81 -2.10 -51.59
CA TRP A 8 12.66 -1.21 -52.37
C TRP A 8 12.20 -1.04 -53.83
N SER A 9 11.40 -1.95 -54.38
CA SER A 9 10.73 -1.82 -55.69
C SER A 9 9.55 -0.84 -55.66
N GLY A 10 9.86 0.45 -55.54
CA GLY A 10 8.91 1.56 -55.38
C GLY A 10 7.99 1.89 -56.59
N ALA A 11 7.65 0.92 -57.43
CA ALA A 11 6.80 1.11 -58.61
C ALA A 11 5.29 1.04 -58.29
N ASP A 12 4.86 0.02 -57.54
CA ASP A 12 3.42 -0.30 -57.36
C ASP A 12 2.82 0.15 -56.02
N GLU A 13 3.65 0.46 -55.01
CA GLU A 13 3.17 0.89 -53.69
C GLU A 13 2.68 2.34 -53.69
N ARG A 14 1.50 2.56 -54.29
CA ARG A 14 0.70 3.77 -54.06
C ARG A 14 0.58 4.00 -52.56
N ALA A 15 1.20 5.07 -52.06
CA ALA A 15 1.27 5.36 -50.64
C ALA A 15 -0.12 5.26 -49.99
N VAL A 16 -0.26 4.43 -48.95
CA VAL A 16 -1.56 4.08 -48.35
C VAL A 16 -2.33 5.30 -47.82
N ASN A 17 -1.61 6.40 -47.54
CA ASN A 17 -2.15 7.67 -47.08
C ASN A 17 -2.30 8.74 -48.19
N ALA A 18 -2.07 8.41 -49.46
CA ALA A 18 -2.31 9.33 -50.58
C ALA A 18 -3.81 9.68 -50.64
N PRO A 19 -4.19 10.96 -50.50
CA PRO A 19 -5.60 11.32 -50.42
C PRO A 19 -6.26 11.12 -51.79
N LYS A 20 -7.28 10.26 -51.83
CA LYS A 20 -8.00 9.93 -53.07
C LYS A 20 -8.84 11.14 -53.52
N PRO A 21 -8.96 11.40 -54.84
CA PRO A 21 -9.85 12.44 -55.33
C PRO A 21 -11.29 12.14 -54.93
N VAL A 22 -12.03 13.16 -54.52
CA VAL A 22 -13.40 13.02 -54.02
C VAL A 22 -14.36 13.38 -55.12
N ARG A 23 -15.26 12.46 -55.45
CA ARG A 23 -16.30 12.67 -56.46
C ARG A 23 -17.41 13.55 -55.89
N THR A 24 -17.44 14.82 -56.26
CA THR A 24 -18.42 15.80 -55.72
C THR A 24 -19.73 15.81 -56.50
N SER A 25 -19.71 15.46 -57.79
CA SER A 25 -20.89 15.32 -58.64
C SER A 25 -20.70 14.22 -59.70
N ARG A 26 -21.72 13.97 -60.54
CA ARG A 26 -21.59 13.07 -61.70
C ARG A 26 -20.60 13.67 -62.72
N GLY A 27 -19.34 13.24 -62.63
CA GLY A 27 -18.26 13.61 -63.56
C GLY A 27 -17.11 14.36 -62.88
N TRP A 28 -17.39 15.13 -61.83
CA TRP A 28 -16.36 15.91 -61.13
C TRP A 28 -15.67 15.08 -60.04
N ASN A 29 -14.43 14.70 -60.31
CA ASN A 29 -13.48 14.19 -59.32
C ASN A 29 -12.59 15.36 -58.88
N VAL A 30 -12.86 15.95 -57.71
CA VAL A 30 -12.11 17.11 -57.21
C VAL A 30 -10.86 16.61 -56.48
N PRO A 31 -9.65 17.13 -56.81
CA PRO A 31 -8.44 16.80 -56.07
C PRO A 31 -8.57 17.30 -54.62
N PRO A 32 -8.06 16.54 -53.63
CA PRO A 32 -8.31 16.79 -52.21
C PRO A 32 -7.74 18.12 -51.70
N GLU A 33 -6.82 18.73 -52.45
CA GLU A 33 -6.23 20.06 -52.21
C GLU A 33 -7.23 21.20 -52.41
N VAL A 34 -8.23 21.01 -53.28
CA VAL A 34 -9.24 22.03 -53.64
C VAL A 34 -10.48 21.95 -52.74
N LEU A 35 -10.68 20.84 -52.01
CA LEU A 35 -11.74 20.77 -51.02
C LEU A 35 -11.43 21.67 -49.83
N PRO A 36 -12.34 22.56 -49.40
CA PRO A 36 -12.14 23.33 -48.18
C PRO A 36 -12.02 22.37 -47.01
N THR A 37 -10.84 22.32 -46.39
CA THR A 37 -10.62 21.45 -45.23
C THR A 37 -11.63 21.83 -44.15
N LYS A 38 -12.56 20.92 -43.82
CA LYS A 38 -13.57 21.13 -42.78
C LYS A 38 -12.88 21.78 -41.56
N PRO A 39 -13.36 22.94 -41.07
CA PRO A 39 -12.63 23.76 -40.11
C PRO A 39 -12.17 22.89 -38.96
N GLN A 40 -10.86 22.74 -38.81
CA GLN A 40 -10.30 21.58 -38.13
C GLN A 40 -10.76 21.56 -36.67
N ALA A 41 -11.70 20.65 -36.34
CA ALA A 41 -12.12 20.41 -34.97
C ALA A 41 -10.83 20.15 -34.16
N PRO A 42 -10.47 21.05 -33.23
CA PRO A 42 -9.08 21.25 -32.85
C PRO A 42 -8.49 19.95 -32.33
N ARG A 43 -7.44 19.45 -33.01
CA ARG A 43 -6.85 18.11 -32.81
C ARG A 43 -6.70 17.84 -31.32
N LYS A 44 -7.55 16.96 -30.78
CA LYS A 44 -7.57 16.63 -29.34
C LYS A 44 -6.15 16.30 -28.90
N ARG A 45 -5.64 17.03 -27.90
CA ARG A 45 -4.25 16.89 -27.43
C ARG A 45 -3.97 15.43 -27.08
N LYS A 46 -2.76 14.94 -27.41
CA LYS A 46 -2.33 13.55 -27.14
C LYS A 46 -2.33 13.16 -25.65
N CYS A 47 -2.48 14.13 -24.74
CA CYS A 47 -2.65 13.93 -23.32
C CYS A 47 -3.95 13.16 -23.04
N ALA A 48 -3.83 11.86 -22.75
CA ALA A 48 -4.96 11.03 -22.36
C ALA A 48 -5.64 11.55 -21.07
N TYR A 49 -6.94 11.31 -20.93
CA TYR A 49 -7.74 11.67 -19.75
C TYR A 49 -7.42 10.76 -18.53
N VAL A 50 -6.20 10.86 -18.02
CA VAL A 50 -5.75 10.12 -16.84
C VAL A 50 -6.44 10.66 -15.59
N ARG A 51 -7.16 9.80 -14.85
CA ARG A 51 -7.77 10.16 -13.57
C ARG A 51 -6.69 10.32 -12.50
N PRO A 52 -6.66 11.41 -11.70
CA PRO A 52 -5.60 11.66 -10.72
C PRO A 52 -5.69 10.79 -9.46
N ASN A 53 -6.84 10.12 -9.26
CA ASN A 53 -7.12 9.11 -8.23
C ASN A 53 -8.12 8.07 -8.81
N ASN A 54 -8.01 6.81 -8.38
CA ASN A 54 -8.91 5.71 -8.77
C ASN A 54 -10.07 5.46 -7.79
N ARG A 55 -10.28 6.33 -6.79
CA ARG A 55 -11.47 6.29 -5.91
C ARG A 55 -12.78 6.40 -6.70
N ALA A 56 -13.82 5.74 -6.19
CA ALA A 56 -15.17 5.79 -6.74
C ALA A 56 -15.74 7.23 -6.71
N ALA A 57 -16.60 7.57 -7.67
CA ALA A 57 -17.20 8.92 -7.78
C ALA A 57 -18.19 9.22 -6.64
N VAL A 58 -18.84 8.18 -6.12
CA VAL A 58 -19.72 8.20 -4.96
C VAL A 58 -19.18 7.17 -3.98
N ALA A 59 -18.99 7.54 -2.72
CA ALA A 59 -18.70 6.59 -1.67
C ALA A 59 -19.98 5.86 -1.27
N LEU A 60 -19.91 4.55 -1.01
CA LEU A 60 -21.03 3.85 -0.41
C LEU A 60 -21.15 4.29 1.07
N PRO A 61 -22.34 4.69 1.55
CA PRO A 61 -22.53 5.02 2.95
C PRO A 61 -22.34 3.77 3.82
N HIS A 62 -22.02 3.97 5.09
CA HIS A 62 -21.93 2.87 6.05
C HIS A 62 -23.35 2.38 6.40
N PRO A 63 -23.62 1.07 6.54
CA PRO A 63 -24.97 0.54 6.77
C PRO A 63 -25.66 1.18 7.98
N GLY A 64 -24.93 1.43 9.08
CA GLY A 64 -25.42 2.18 10.24
C GLY A 64 -25.80 3.65 10.04
N GLN A 65 -25.79 4.17 8.80
CA GLN A 65 -26.30 5.50 8.42
C GLN A 65 -27.69 5.44 7.75
N SER A 66 -28.27 4.25 7.54
CA SER A 66 -29.66 4.13 7.09
C SER A 66 -30.65 4.58 8.17
N TYR A 67 -31.87 4.98 7.78
CA TYR A 67 -32.89 5.45 8.73
C TYR A 67 -33.27 4.43 9.81
N ASN A 68 -33.27 3.15 9.44
CA ASN A 68 -33.57 2.00 10.30
C ASN A 68 -32.42 0.97 10.17
N PRO A 69 -31.28 1.21 10.85
CA PRO A 69 -30.11 0.35 10.78
C PRO A 69 -30.27 -0.89 11.65
N ARG A 70 -29.50 -1.95 11.37
CA ARG A 70 -29.30 -3.04 12.34
C ARG A 70 -28.42 -2.52 13.49
N ASP A 71 -28.72 -2.92 14.72
CA ASP A 71 -28.03 -2.46 15.94
C ASP A 71 -26.51 -2.62 15.84
N ASP A 72 -26.05 -3.79 15.43
CA ASP A 72 -24.64 -4.09 15.13
C ASP A 72 -23.97 -3.02 14.24
N ASP A 73 -24.63 -2.62 13.16
CA ASP A 73 -24.07 -1.73 12.14
C ASP A 73 -24.20 -0.26 12.54
N HIS A 74 -25.23 0.09 13.32
CA HIS A 74 -25.36 1.38 14.01
C HIS A 74 -24.27 1.57 15.05
N GLN A 75 -24.05 0.58 15.93
CA GLN A 75 -22.97 0.60 16.92
C GLN A 75 -21.60 0.71 16.26
N LYS A 76 -21.32 -0.06 15.18
CA LYS A 76 -20.10 0.09 14.37
C LYS A 76 -19.94 1.51 13.79
N ALA A 77 -21.03 2.13 13.35
CA ALA A 77 -21.04 3.50 12.83
C ALA A 77 -20.74 4.53 13.94
N LEU A 78 -21.45 4.45 15.07
CA LEU A 78 -21.25 5.29 16.25
C LEU A 78 -19.82 5.18 16.79
N LEU A 79 -19.29 3.96 17.00
CA LEU A 79 -17.92 3.75 17.47
C LEU A 79 -16.88 4.42 16.56
N LYS A 80 -17.11 4.40 15.24
CA LYS A 80 -16.24 5.07 14.26
C LYS A 80 -16.40 6.60 14.26
N ALA A 81 -17.61 7.11 14.50
CA ALA A 81 -17.86 8.55 14.67
C ALA A 81 -17.26 9.08 15.97
N VAL A 82 -17.55 8.44 17.11
CA VAL A 82 -16.99 8.78 18.44
C VAL A 82 -15.47 8.77 18.41
N LYS A 83 -14.83 7.72 17.86
CA LYS A 83 -13.36 7.65 17.73
C LYS A 83 -12.76 8.80 16.91
N HIS A 84 -13.50 9.37 15.95
CA HIS A 84 -13.09 10.54 15.19
C HIS A 84 -13.27 11.84 16.01
N LEU A 85 -14.40 12.00 16.71
CA LEU A 85 -14.67 13.13 17.60
C LEU A 85 -13.71 13.18 18.80
N GLU A 86 -13.44 12.04 19.45
CA GLU A 86 -12.42 11.93 20.48
C GLU A 86 -11.04 12.36 19.98
N LYS A 87 -10.68 12.05 18.73
CA LYS A 87 -9.41 12.49 18.17
C LYS A 87 -9.40 14.02 18.03
N LYS A 88 -10.46 14.61 17.45
CA LYS A 88 -10.62 16.08 17.40
C LYS A 88 -10.49 16.70 18.80
N LYS A 89 -11.16 16.12 19.81
CA LYS A 89 -11.12 16.56 21.21
C LYS A 89 -9.71 16.48 21.80
N ARG A 90 -9.00 15.35 21.68
CA ARG A 90 -7.62 15.20 22.17
C ARG A 90 -6.64 16.15 21.47
N ASP A 91 -6.80 16.38 20.16
CA ASP A 91 -5.98 17.32 19.41
C ASP A 91 -6.29 18.79 19.79
N HIS A 92 -7.56 19.13 20.05
CA HIS A 92 -7.96 20.42 20.60
C HIS A 92 -7.41 20.64 22.03
N GLU A 93 -7.54 19.65 22.93
CA GLU A 93 -6.99 19.72 24.28
C GLU A 93 -5.47 19.90 24.30
N ARG A 94 -4.73 19.31 23.36
CA ARG A 94 -3.29 19.54 23.18
C ARG A 94 -3.00 20.99 22.83
N VAL A 95 -3.76 21.57 21.89
CA VAL A 95 -3.63 22.98 21.49
C VAL A 95 -4.00 23.92 22.64
N VAL A 96 -5.09 23.66 23.35
CA VAL A 96 -5.49 24.45 24.53
C VAL A 96 -4.40 24.40 25.60
N LYS A 97 -3.92 23.20 25.98
CA LYS A 97 -2.84 23.04 26.98
C LYS A 97 -1.53 23.72 26.56
N PHE A 98 -1.22 23.77 25.26
CA PHE A 98 -0.08 24.54 24.75
C PHE A 98 -0.30 26.06 24.86
N LEU A 99 -1.52 26.54 24.58
CA LEU A 99 -1.89 27.95 24.66
C LEU A 99 -2.15 28.46 26.10
N THR A 100 -2.38 27.59 27.08
CA THR A 100 -2.54 27.98 28.50
C THR A 100 -1.28 27.77 29.33
N ARG A 101 -0.30 26.99 28.87
CA ARG A 101 0.99 26.82 29.54
C ARG A 101 1.66 28.17 29.78
N GLY A 102 1.88 28.52 31.04
CA GLY A 102 2.51 29.78 31.45
C GLY A 102 1.57 30.98 31.62
N ARG A 103 0.25 30.87 31.40
CA ARG A 103 -0.68 31.99 31.64
C ARG A 103 -0.83 32.34 33.12
N ASP A 104 -0.94 31.31 33.97
CA ASP A 104 -1.24 31.47 35.39
C ASP A 104 0.03 31.38 36.28
N GLN A 105 1.18 31.12 35.66
CA GLN A 105 2.47 31.05 36.36
C GLN A 105 3.09 32.44 36.45
N LYS A 106 3.08 33.05 37.64
CA LYS A 106 3.90 34.23 37.92
C LYS A 106 5.38 33.86 37.74
N TYR A 107 6.04 34.52 36.80
CA TYR A 107 7.45 34.27 36.50
C TYR A 107 8.32 34.99 37.55
N ASN A 108 8.53 34.35 38.70
CA ASN A 108 9.39 34.83 39.76
C ASN A 108 10.86 34.44 39.46
N GLY A 109 11.52 35.21 38.60
CA GLY A 109 12.93 35.03 38.23
C GLY A 109 13.33 36.00 37.12
N SER A 110 14.63 36.13 36.86
CA SER A 110 15.12 36.79 35.65
C SER A 110 14.72 35.96 34.42
N LEU A 111 14.32 36.63 33.33
CA LEU A 111 14.08 35.98 32.04
C LEU A 111 15.38 35.72 31.24
N SER A 112 16.53 35.93 31.89
CA SER A 112 17.87 35.64 31.38
C SER A 112 18.08 34.13 31.31
N THR A 113 17.93 33.57 30.11
CA THR A 113 18.31 32.20 29.76
C THR A 113 19.84 31.97 29.71
N ASP A 114 20.60 32.87 30.34
CA ASP A 114 22.05 33.01 30.22
C ASP A 114 22.76 32.12 31.25
N GLU A 115 22.23 32.04 32.48
CA GLU A 115 22.79 31.21 33.57
C GLU A 115 22.87 29.72 33.18
N THR A 116 21.83 29.17 32.55
CA THR A 116 21.85 27.78 32.06
C THR A 116 22.80 27.55 30.89
N TRP A 117 23.11 28.58 30.10
CA TRP A 117 24.10 28.48 29.02
C TRP A 117 25.52 28.42 29.63
N GLU A 118 25.76 29.20 30.67
CA GLU A 118 27.00 29.16 31.45
C GLU A 118 27.24 27.85 32.20
N GLU A 119 26.18 27.10 32.56
CA GLU A 119 26.29 25.76 33.15
C GLU A 119 26.46 24.66 32.08
N GLU A 120 25.70 24.68 30.97
CA GLU A 120 25.85 23.69 29.89
C GLU A 120 27.24 23.72 29.21
N VAL A 121 27.95 24.85 29.27
CA VAL A 121 29.34 24.97 28.80
C VAL A 121 30.35 24.30 29.75
N LYS A 122 30.00 24.09 31.03
CA LYS A 122 30.91 23.55 32.06
C LYS A 122 30.80 22.03 32.26
N GLU A 123 29.65 21.40 31.98
CA GLU A 123 29.44 19.96 32.21
C GLU A 123 29.44 19.06 30.96
N ARG A 124 30.64 18.56 30.55
CA ARG A 124 30.77 17.33 29.72
C ARG A 124 32.19 16.75 29.73
N PRO A 125 32.37 15.53 30.26
CA PRO A 125 32.70 14.43 29.34
C PRO A 125 31.92 13.11 29.61
N GLU A 126 31.84 12.25 28.59
CA GLU A 126 30.89 11.12 28.54
C GLU A 126 31.33 9.84 29.27
N LYS A 127 30.38 9.07 29.83
CA LYS A 127 30.55 7.62 30.12
C LYS A 127 29.33 6.77 29.73
N LYS A 128 29.28 6.33 28.46
CA LYS A 128 28.29 5.38 27.92
C LYS A 128 28.62 3.94 28.33
N LYS A 129 27.66 3.19 28.93
CA LYS A 129 27.78 1.73 29.18
C LYS A 129 26.81 0.93 28.31
N LYS A 130 27.33 -0.04 27.54
CA LYS A 130 26.52 -1.02 26.76
C LYS A 130 26.22 -2.26 27.61
N LYS A 131 25.08 -2.92 27.34
CA LYS A 131 24.69 -4.23 27.92
C LYS A 131 25.10 -5.37 27.00
N ALA A 132 25.32 -6.56 27.56
CA ALA A 132 25.52 -7.82 26.82
C ALA A 132 24.60 -8.94 27.37
N ARG A 133 24.31 -9.95 26.55
CA ARG A 133 23.62 -11.20 26.92
C ARG A 133 24.45 -12.39 26.40
N LYS A 134 24.29 -13.56 27.03
CA LYS A 134 25.09 -14.77 26.76
C LYS A 134 24.17 -15.97 26.48
N THR A 135 24.65 -16.95 25.72
CA THR A 135 23.97 -18.21 25.34
C THR A 135 24.98 -19.37 25.36
N VAL A 136 24.53 -20.60 25.62
CA VAL A 136 25.35 -21.82 25.77
C VAL A 136 24.61 -23.02 25.16
N LYS A 137 25.34 -24.09 24.78
CA LYS A 137 24.83 -25.26 24.01
C LYS A 137 25.68 -26.53 24.28
N GLU A 138 25.06 -27.71 24.08
CA GLU A 138 25.66 -29.03 23.71
C GLU A 138 26.53 -29.86 24.70
N GLY A 139 26.51 -31.20 24.49
CA GLY A 139 27.37 -32.22 25.14
C GLY A 139 26.74 -33.64 25.23
N VAL A 140 27.31 -34.67 24.57
CA VAL A 140 26.90 -36.12 24.55
C VAL A 140 28.13 -37.01 24.22
N GLN A 141 28.11 -38.33 24.56
CA GLN A 141 28.97 -39.50 24.15
C GLN A 141 29.76 -40.20 25.31
N GLU A 142 30.24 -41.47 25.25
CA GLU A 142 29.88 -42.74 24.55
C GLU A 142 30.82 -43.93 24.97
N GLY A 143 30.42 -45.21 24.78
CA GLY A 143 31.26 -46.45 24.85
C GLY A 143 31.57 -47.03 26.25
N ASP A 144 32.27 -48.16 26.47
CA ASP A 144 32.38 -49.52 25.83
C ASP A 144 33.04 -50.47 26.91
N SER A 145 33.36 -51.77 26.85
CA SER A 145 33.56 -52.78 25.77
C SER A 145 33.42 -54.25 26.27
N ASN A 146 34.07 -55.23 25.60
CA ASN A 146 33.97 -56.71 25.82
C ASN A 146 35.10 -57.33 26.67
N VAL A 147 34.83 -58.45 27.37
CA VAL A 147 35.83 -59.53 27.64
C VAL A 147 35.17 -60.92 27.74
N ALA A 148 35.75 -61.98 27.14
CA ALA A 148 36.03 -63.31 27.78
C ALA A 148 36.26 -64.54 26.84
N LYS A 149 37.33 -65.29 27.18
CA LYS A 149 37.57 -66.76 27.08
C LYS A 149 37.68 -67.48 25.71
N LYS A 150 38.88 -68.07 25.51
CA LYS A 150 39.26 -69.04 24.46
C LYS A 150 39.28 -70.45 25.11
N GLU A 151 38.83 -71.52 24.42
CA GLU A 151 39.23 -72.89 24.83
C GLU A 151 38.98 -74.03 23.80
N GLU A 152 38.08 -73.89 22.82
CA GLU A 152 37.79 -74.98 21.85
C GLU A 152 38.73 -75.04 20.60
N ASP A 153 39.88 -74.37 20.59
CA ASP A 153 40.51 -73.90 19.33
C ASP A 153 40.99 -74.98 18.32
N LYS A 154 41.12 -76.26 18.73
CA LYS A 154 41.43 -77.36 17.79
C LYS A 154 40.19 -77.85 17.01
N LYS A 155 39.04 -78.14 17.67
CA LYS A 155 37.77 -78.44 16.96
C LYS A 155 37.19 -77.18 16.29
N LYS A 156 37.39 -75.99 16.88
CA LYS A 156 37.10 -74.71 16.20
C LYS A 156 37.95 -74.48 14.95
N LYS A 157 39.16 -75.05 14.77
CA LYS A 157 39.96 -74.84 13.54
C LYS A 157 39.34 -75.45 12.27
N ARG A 158 38.79 -76.68 12.31
CA ARG A 158 38.00 -77.23 11.18
C ARG A 158 36.70 -76.45 10.99
N LYS A 159 35.88 -76.30 12.05
CA LYS A 159 34.64 -75.48 11.99
C LYS A 159 34.88 -74.03 11.52
N LYS A 160 36.04 -73.40 11.78
CA LYS A 160 36.44 -72.07 11.25
C LYS A 160 36.77 -72.10 9.75
N LYS A 161 37.34 -73.19 9.20
CA LYS A 161 37.53 -73.32 7.74
C LYS A 161 36.19 -73.47 7.02
N ASP A 162 35.30 -74.31 7.53
CA ASP A 162 34.01 -74.56 6.89
C ASP A 162 33.05 -73.37 7.07
N LYS A 163 33.01 -72.74 8.24
CA LYS A 163 32.33 -71.43 8.41
C LYS A 163 32.91 -70.33 7.52
N LYS A 164 34.21 -70.35 7.18
CA LYS A 164 34.80 -69.43 6.18
C LYS A 164 34.44 -69.77 4.73
N LYS A 165 34.23 -71.04 4.39
CA LYS A 165 33.67 -71.43 3.08
C LYS A 165 32.20 -71.02 2.97
N VAL A 166 31.39 -71.38 3.97
CA VAL A 166 29.96 -71.03 4.04
C VAL A 166 29.76 -69.51 4.11
N SER A 167 30.59 -68.76 4.84
CA SER A 167 30.48 -67.29 4.84
C SER A 167 30.94 -66.65 3.53
N LYS A 168 31.95 -67.20 2.83
CA LYS A 168 32.26 -66.75 1.46
C LYS A 168 31.11 -67.06 0.49
N ALA A 169 30.51 -68.25 0.59
CA ALA A 169 29.36 -68.61 -0.24
C ALA A 169 28.13 -67.73 0.06
N SER A 170 27.81 -67.47 1.33
CA SER A 170 26.69 -66.60 1.71
C SER A 170 26.97 -65.13 1.38
N LEU A 171 28.20 -64.64 1.53
CA LEU A 171 28.59 -63.29 1.08
C LEU A 171 28.55 -63.14 -0.45
N LEU A 172 28.78 -64.21 -1.21
CA LEU A 172 28.56 -64.22 -2.66
C LEU A 172 27.06 -64.29 -3.00
N ALA A 173 26.25 -65.04 -2.24
CA ALA A 173 24.80 -65.09 -2.42
C ALA A 173 24.11 -63.76 -2.05
N THR A 174 24.54 -63.08 -0.98
CA THR A 174 24.07 -61.72 -0.66
C THR A 174 24.54 -60.71 -1.68
N LYS A 175 25.78 -60.80 -2.19
CA LYS A 175 26.24 -59.97 -3.33
C LYS A 175 25.48 -60.24 -4.63
N LYS A 176 25.01 -61.46 -4.89
CA LYS A 176 24.15 -61.79 -6.05
C LYS A 176 22.69 -61.36 -5.86
N THR A 177 22.16 -61.33 -4.64
CA THR A 177 20.78 -60.86 -4.36
C THR A 177 20.69 -59.34 -4.13
N LEU A 178 21.81 -58.68 -3.78
CA LEU A 178 21.92 -57.23 -3.65
C LEU A 178 21.49 -56.43 -4.90
N PRO A 179 21.86 -56.77 -6.15
CA PRO A 179 21.33 -56.08 -7.32
C PRO A 179 19.81 -56.24 -7.47
N HIS A 180 19.26 -57.44 -7.24
CA HIS A 180 17.81 -57.68 -7.31
C HIS A 180 17.01 -56.99 -6.19
N ARG A 181 17.67 -56.56 -5.10
CA ARG A 181 17.08 -55.70 -4.04
C ARG A 181 17.27 -54.20 -4.29
N ARG A 182 18.01 -53.79 -5.31
CA ARG A 182 18.10 -52.39 -5.73
C ARG A 182 16.96 -52.13 -6.70
N HIS A 183 16.14 -51.12 -6.40
CA HIS A 183 15.13 -50.64 -7.33
C HIS A 183 15.81 -50.31 -8.68
N PRO A 184 15.26 -50.70 -9.85
CA PRO A 184 15.91 -50.48 -11.15
C PRO A 184 16.03 -48.99 -11.54
N LYS A 185 15.54 -48.09 -10.68
CA LYS A 185 15.65 -46.63 -10.78
C LYS A 185 16.37 -46.01 -9.58
N ARG A 186 17.11 -46.80 -8.77
CA ARG A 186 17.80 -46.30 -7.56
C ARG A 186 18.68 -45.09 -7.87
N ASP A 187 19.42 -45.14 -8.98
CA ASP A 187 20.38 -44.10 -9.32
C ASP A 187 19.66 -42.83 -9.82
N ILE A 188 18.47 -42.97 -10.41
CA ILE A 188 17.57 -41.85 -10.69
C ILE A 188 17.09 -41.21 -9.39
N VAL A 189 16.66 -42.01 -8.40
CA VAL A 189 16.20 -41.52 -7.09
C VAL A 189 17.34 -40.84 -6.30
N LEU A 190 18.58 -41.31 -6.43
CA LEU A 190 19.74 -40.62 -5.84
C LEU A 190 19.96 -39.26 -6.49
N ASN A 191 20.01 -39.19 -7.83
CA ASN A 191 20.14 -37.92 -8.55
C ASN A 191 18.96 -36.96 -8.22
N GLU A 192 17.73 -37.46 -8.14
CA GLU A 192 16.55 -36.68 -7.74
C GLU A 192 16.71 -36.11 -6.33
N VAL A 193 17.23 -36.90 -5.38
CA VAL A 193 17.52 -36.46 -4.00
C VAL A 193 18.61 -35.39 -3.95
N ASP A 194 19.71 -35.57 -4.69
CA ASP A 194 20.81 -34.60 -4.75
C ASP A 194 20.32 -33.25 -5.33
N HIS A 195 19.37 -33.26 -6.27
CA HIS A 195 18.74 -32.06 -6.81
C HIS A 195 17.63 -31.45 -5.92
N ILE A 196 17.21 -32.06 -4.80
CA ILE A 196 16.16 -31.49 -3.92
C ILE A 196 16.54 -30.10 -3.41
N GLU A 197 17.79 -29.89 -3.00
CA GLU A 197 18.24 -28.60 -2.49
C GLU A 197 18.21 -27.50 -3.57
N GLU A 198 18.58 -27.85 -4.81
CA GLU A 198 18.50 -26.94 -5.95
C GLU A 198 17.05 -26.59 -6.28
N ILE A 199 16.15 -27.58 -6.28
CA ILE A 199 14.71 -27.40 -6.52
C ILE A 199 14.09 -26.52 -5.42
N ALA A 200 14.45 -26.75 -4.15
CA ALA A 200 14.02 -25.93 -3.02
C ALA A 200 14.54 -24.48 -3.13
N ALA A 201 15.81 -24.29 -3.49
CA ALA A 201 16.39 -22.97 -3.71
C ALA A 201 15.75 -22.25 -4.91
N GLN A 202 15.43 -22.96 -5.99
CA GLN A 202 14.67 -22.44 -7.13
C GLN A 202 13.23 -22.07 -6.73
N HIS A 203 12.57 -22.89 -5.91
CA HIS A 203 11.24 -22.60 -5.38
C HIS A 203 11.24 -21.32 -4.54
N ALA A 204 12.14 -21.21 -3.56
CA ALA A 204 12.31 -20.02 -2.74
C ALA A 204 12.58 -18.75 -3.58
N LYS A 205 13.46 -18.84 -4.59
CA LYS A 205 13.72 -17.75 -5.56
C LYS A 205 12.47 -17.38 -6.37
N ARG A 206 11.62 -18.35 -6.73
CA ARG A 206 10.36 -18.14 -7.45
C ARG A 206 9.29 -17.51 -6.56
N GLU A 207 9.21 -17.92 -5.29
CA GLU A 207 8.28 -17.37 -4.31
C GLU A 207 8.65 -15.94 -3.92
N ALA A 208 9.92 -15.64 -3.65
CA ALA A 208 10.39 -14.27 -3.38
C ALA A 208 10.03 -13.33 -4.54
N LYS A 209 10.26 -13.75 -5.80
CA LYS A 209 9.84 -13.00 -7.01
C LYS A 209 8.31 -12.80 -7.05
N ARG A 210 7.51 -13.83 -6.71
CA ARG A 210 6.04 -13.78 -6.66
C ARG A 210 5.53 -12.87 -5.54
N GLN A 211 6.17 -12.87 -4.37
CA GLN A 211 5.84 -12.00 -3.23
C GLN A 211 6.15 -10.53 -3.55
N ALA A 212 7.37 -10.22 -4.00
CA ALA A 212 7.75 -8.86 -4.42
C ALA A 212 6.86 -8.32 -5.55
N ALA A 213 6.43 -9.16 -6.50
CA ALA A 213 5.46 -8.79 -7.53
C ALA A 213 4.04 -8.50 -6.97
N ARG A 214 3.59 -9.26 -5.96
CA ARG A 214 2.33 -8.99 -5.22
C ARG A 214 2.43 -7.67 -4.44
N GLU A 215 3.57 -7.37 -3.86
CA GLU A 215 3.82 -6.14 -3.10
C GLU A 215 3.86 -4.91 -4.00
N LYS A 216 4.62 -4.94 -5.11
CA LYS A 216 4.60 -3.85 -6.12
C LYS A 216 3.18 -3.57 -6.61
N ARG A 217 2.37 -4.61 -6.87
CA ARG A 217 0.94 -4.47 -7.22
C ARG A 217 0.08 -3.88 -6.10
N ARG A 218 0.41 -4.13 -4.82
CA ARG A 218 -0.25 -3.52 -3.65
C ARG A 218 0.14 -2.05 -3.48
N LEU A 219 1.42 -1.69 -3.70
CA LEU A 219 1.93 -0.32 -3.62
C LEU A 219 1.29 0.56 -4.70
N ILE A 220 1.36 0.16 -5.97
CA ILE A 220 0.73 0.90 -7.09
C ILE A 220 -0.79 1.09 -6.86
N LYS A 221 -1.48 0.09 -6.29
CA LYS A 221 -2.90 0.24 -5.91
C LYS A 221 -3.10 1.25 -4.77
N ARG A 222 -2.24 1.27 -3.74
CA ARG A 222 -2.29 2.25 -2.64
C ARG A 222 -2.00 3.67 -3.13
N GLU A 223 -0.98 3.85 -3.97
CA GLU A 223 -0.62 5.11 -4.63
C GLU A 223 -1.73 5.62 -5.56
N GLY A 224 -2.39 4.71 -6.27
CA GLY A 224 -3.56 5.00 -7.09
C GLY A 224 -4.84 5.33 -6.30
N MET A 225 -4.84 5.16 -4.97
CA MET A 225 -5.98 5.46 -4.08
C MET A 225 -5.65 6.55 -3.04
N SER A 226 -4.40 7.03 -2.97
CA SER A 226 -3.97 8.03 -2.01
C SER A 226 -4.45 9.43 -2.40
N ILE A 227 -4.81 10.21 -1.37
CA ILE A 227 -5.19 11.62 -1.54
C ILE A 227 -3.88 12.41 -1.63
N LYS A 228 -3.76 13.24 -2.65
CA LYS A 228 -2.57 14.05 -2.91
C LYS A 228 -2.84 15.49 -2.49
N SER A 229 -1.98 16.07 -1.66
CA SER A 229 -2.12 17.46 -1.24
C SER A 229 -1.68 18.40 -2.37
N PHE A 230 -2.58 19.31 -2.78
CA PHE A 230 -2.30 20.33 -3.78
C PHE A 230 -2.39 21.72 -3.14
N GLY A 231 -1.24 22.39 -3.01
CA GLY A 231 -1.13 23.68 -2.34
C GLY A 231 -1.10 23.58 -0.81
N ARG A 232 -1.44 24.69 -0.15
CA ARG A 232 -1.26 24.90 1.32
C ARG A 232 -2.20 24.10 2.21
N HIS A 233 -3.33 23.61 1.70
CA HIS A 233 -4.38 22.98 2.51
C HIS A 233 -4.47 21.48 2.22
N HIS A 234 -4.53 20.69 3.28
CA HIS A 234 -4.70 19.24 3.19
C HIS A 234 -6.19 18.88 3.22
N TYR A 235 -6.54 17.73 2.64
CA TYR A 235 -7.89 17.19 2.74
C TYR A 235 -8.24 16.89 4.21
N THR A 236 -9.30 17.53 4.70
CA THR A 236 -9.92 17.22 5.98
C THR A 236 -11.10 16.26 5.75
N PRO A 237 -11.03 15.00 6.24
CA PRO A 237 -12.16 14.07 6.15
C PRO A 237 -13.32 14.53 7.01
N LEU A 238 -14.53 14.31 6.53
CA LEU A 238 -15.77 14.62 7.23
C LEU A 238 -16.05 13.58 8.32
N SER A 239 -16.82 13.98 9.34
CA SER A 239 -17.43 13.05 10.31
C SER A 239 -18.29 12.01 9.56
N LEU A 240 -18.47 10.81 10.12
CA LEU A 240 -19.62 10.00 9.72
C LEU A 240 -20.88 10.65 10.29
N ASP A 241 -21.85 10.91 9.43
CA ASP A 241 -23.18 11.37 9.81
C ASP A 241 -23.99 10.17 10.32
N VAL A 242 -24.23 10.11 11.63
CA VAL A 242 -24.91 8.98 12.31
C VAL A 242 -25.83 9.57 13.36
N ALA A 243 -27.12 9.27 13.30
CA ALA A 243 -28.05 9.69 14.34
C ALA A 243 -27.70 9.00 15.68
N PRO A 244 -27.70 9.72 16.82
CA PRO A 244 -27.62 9.08 18.14
C PRO A 244 -28.86 8.21 18.37
N SER A 245 -28.78 7.23 19.28
CA SER A 245 -29.88 6.31 19.56
C SER A 245 -31.19 7.00 19.97
N SER A 246 -31.11 8.14 20.66
CA SER A 246 -32.26 9.00 21.00
C SER A 246 -33.02 9.58 19.80
N ASN A 247 -32.38 9.62 18.62
CA ASN A 247 -32.88 10.28 17.41
C ASN A 247 -33.13 9.27 16.27
N LEU A 248 -32.99 7.96 16.53
CA LEU A 248 -33.44 6.91 15.61
C LEU A 248 -34.97 6.83 15.64
N VAL A 249 -35.61 6.69 14.47
CA VAL A 249 -37.06 6.62 14.34
C VAL A 249 -37.45 5.52 13.36
N GLY A 250 -38.34 4.61 13.78
CA GLY A 250 -38.88 3.56 12.90
C GLY A 250 -39.78 4.07 11.76
N SER A 251 -40.19 5.34 11.79
CA SER A 251 -41.07 5.97 10.80
C SER A 251 -40.37 7.14 10.09
N LEU A 252 -40.33 7.07 8.76
CA LEU A 252 -39.74 8.09 7.90
C LEU A 252 -40.40 9.48 8.06
N ARG A 253 -41.63 9.56 8.58
CA ARG A 253 -42.35 10.82 8.83
C ARG A 253 -41.73 11.72 9.89
N HIS A 254 -40.87 11.18 10.77
CA HIS A 254 -40.14 11.95 11.79
C HIS A 254 -38.62 11.85 11.59
N LEU A 255 -38.16 11.49 10.38
CA LEU A 255 -36.75 11.52 10.05
C LEU A 255 -36.24 12.97 10.03
N ASN A 256 -35.38 13.29 10.99
CA ASN A 256 -34.55 14.50 10.91
C ASN A 256 -33.54 14.34 9.76
N GLY A 257 -33.32 15.42 9.01
CA GLY A 257 -32.38 15.43 7.89
C GLY A 257 -30.92 15.14 8.30
N SER A 258 -30.09 14.81 7.32
CA SER A 258 -28.65 14.59 7.51
C SER A 258 -27.98 15.83 8.13
N SER A 259 -27.14 15.63 9.16
CA SER A 259 -26.34 16.72 9.74
C SER A 259 -25.30 17.24 8.73
N VAL A 260 -24.89 16.38 7.79
CA VAL A 260 -24.09 16.74 6.62
C VAL A 260 -24.99 17.25 5.50
N HIS A 261 -24.75 18.49 5.08
CA HIS A 261 -25.37 19.05 3.89
C HIS A 261 -24.81 18.37 2.61
N PRO A 262 -25.65 17.92 1.65
CA PRO A 262 -25.18 17.09 0.53
C PRO A 262 -24.11 17.75 -0.36
N ILE A 263 -24.08 19.08 -0.46
CA ILE A 263 -23.03 19.79 -1.19
C ILE A 263 -21.65 19.62 -0.53
N THR A 264 -21.55 19.51 0.80
CA THR A 264 -20.25 19.35 1.46
C THR A 264 -19.69 17.94 1.27
N ASP A 265 -20.54 16.89 1.29
CA ASP A 265 -20.15 15.54 0.81
C ASP A 265 -19.63 15.57 -0.63
N ARG A 266 -20.39 16.17 -1.56
CA ARG A 266 -19.97 16.22 -2.97
C ARG A 266 -18.65 16.96 -3.17
N MET A 267 -18.43 18.07 -2.47
CA MET A 267 -17.15 18.78 -2.48
C MET A 267 -16.01 17.94 -1.88
N LYS A 268 -16.25 17.27 -0.74
CA LYS A 268 -15.24 16.39 -0.13
C LYS A 268 -14.90 15.19 -1.00
N SER A 269 -15.88 14.59 -1.68
CA SER A 269 -15.66 13.56 -2.69
C SER A 269 -14.83 14.04 -3.89
N LEU A 270 -14.94 15.32 -4.29
CA LEU A 270 -14.08 15.92 -5.33
C LEU A 270 -12.65 16.19 -4.82
N GLU A 271 -12.50 16.59 -3.55
CA GLU A 271 -11.19 16.72 -2.89
C GLU A 271 -10.47 15.36 -2.75
N GLU A 272 -11.14 14.32 -2.25
CA GLU A 272 -10.56 12.98 -2.13
C GLU A 272 -10.09 12.42 -3.47
N ARG A 273 -10.88 12.65 -4.53
CA ARG A 273 -10.56 12.19 -5.89
C ARG A 273 -9.46 13.02 -6.56
N ASN A 274 -8.86 14.00 -5.88
CA ASN A 274 -7.87 14.91 -6.43
C ASN A 274 -8.38 15.70 -7.66
N LEU A 275 -9.70 15.91 -7.77
CA LEU A 275 -10.34 16.65 -8.89
C LEU A 275 -10.48 18.14 -8.58
N VAL A 276 -10.65 18.48 -7.32
CA VAL A 276 -10.63 19.85 -6.79
C VAL A 276 -9.59 19.89 -5.66
N PRO A 277 -8.66 20.85 -5.62
CA PRO A 277 -7.73 20.99 -4.49
C PRO A 277 -8.49 21.49 -3.25
N ALA A 278 -8.16 20.96 -2.07
CA ALA A 278 -8.70 21.45 -0.80
C ALA A 278 -8.34 22.93 -0.60
N ARG A 279 -9.30 23.74 -0.13
CA ARG A 279 -9.16 25.19 0.07
C ARG A 279 -9.96 25.67 1.27
N MET A 280 -9.52 26.76 1.91
CA MET A 280 -10.32 27.52 2.86
C MET A 280 -11.04 28.69 2.15
N ARG A 281 -12.17 29.16 2.71
CA ARG A 281 -12.86 30.38 2.26
C ARG A 281 -11.94 31.58 2.45
N HIS A 282 -11.41 32.14 1.36
CA HIS A 282 -10.63 33.36 1.43
C HIS A 282 -11.55 34.57 1.63
N VAL A 283 -11.63 35.08 2.87
CA VAL A 283 -12.25 36.37 3.13
C VAL A 283 -11.31 37.45 2.58
N TYR A 284 -11.77 38.19 1.58
CA TYR A 284 -11.06 39.40 1.15
C TYR A 284 -11.12 40.43 2.27
N ASN A 285 -10.02 40.57 3.01
CA ASN A 285 -9.77 41.76 3.82
C ASN A 285 -9.74 42.96 2.86
N LYS A 286 -10.88 43.64 2.72
CA LYS A 286 -11.00 44.92 2.03
C LYS A 286 -10.01 45.87 2.69
N ARG A 287 -8.84 46.06 2.07
CA ARG A 287 -7.86 47.06 2.51
C ARG A 287 -8.61 48.39 2.66
N LYS A 288 -8.30 49.16 3.70
CA LYS A 288 -8.87 50.50 3.87
C LYS A 288 -8.42 51.37 2.68
N VAL A 289 -9.24 51.42 1.63
CA VAL A 289 -9.10 52.44 0.58
C VAL A 289 -9.44 53.74 1.26
N LEU A 290 -8.39 54.51 1.60
CA LEU A 290 -8.52 55.87 2.10
C LEU A 290 -9.23 56.70 1.04
N LYS A 291 -10.54 56.88 1.21
CA LYS A 291 -11.23 57.98 0.54
C LYS A 291 -10.64 59.29 1.07
N PRO A 292 -10.53 60.35 0.24
CA PRO A 292 -9.89 61.61 0.62
C PRO A 292 -10.64 62.43 1.69
N LYS A 293 -11.59 61.83 2.43
CA LYS A 293 -12.38 62.43 3.51
C LYS A 293 -12.43 61.57 4.79
N GLY A 294 -11.45 60.69 5.00
CA GLY A 294 -11.22 59.97 6.28
C GLY A 294 -12.22 58.87 6.68
N GLU A 295 -13.47 58.88 6.20
CA GLU A 295 -14.51 57.92 6.59
C GLU A 295 -14.19 56.45 6.25
N VAL A 296 -14.17 55.57 7.26
CA VAL A 296 -14.01 54.11 7.10
C VAL A 296 -15.36 53.40 7.24
N ARG A 297 -16.17 53.37 6.18
CA ARG A 297 -17.41 52.58 6.14
C ARG A 297 -17.15 51.11 5.77
N VAL A 298 -17.20 50.22 6.77
CA VAL A 298 -17.02 48.77 6.59
C VAL A 298 -18.30 48.12 6.03
N LYS A 299 -18.46 48.12 4.70
CA LYS A 299 -19.51 47.32 4.02
C LYS A 299 -19.20 45.81 4.14
N ARG A 300 -19.78 45.18 5.16
CA ARG A 300 -19.92 43.71 5.28
C ARG A 300 -20.96 43.23 4.28
N GLU A 301 -20.53 42.76 3.10
CA GLU A 301 -21.41 41.94 2.25
C GLU A 301 -21.49 40.53 2.84
N THR A 302 -22.60 40.21 3.50
CA THR A 302 -22.88 38.90 4.07
C THR A 302 -23.29 37.89 3.00
N PHE A 303 -22.36 37.54 2.11
CA PHE A 303 -22.50 36.37 1.24
C PHE A 303 -22.73 35.13 2.10
N GLY A 304 -23.86 34.46 1.86
CA GLY A 304 -24.50 33.47 2.75
C GLY A 304 -23.56 32.68 3.64
N VAL A 305 -23.84 32.70 4.94
CA VAL A 305 -23.20 31.80 5.90
C VAL A 305 -23.79 30.41 5.69
N ILE A 306 -23.13 29.59 4.87
CA ILE A 306 -23.20 28.14 5.05
C ILE A 306 -22.70 27.91 6.50
N PRO A 307 -23.50 27.28 7.38
CA PRO A 307 -23.08 27.08 8.76
C PRO A 307 -21.81 26.23 8.77
N GLU A 308 -20.75 26.75 9.38
CA GLU A 308 -19.63 25.92 9.81
C GLU A 308 -20.18 25.02 10.91
N THR A 309 -20.29 23.71 10.64
CA THR A 309 -20.87 22.74 11.57
C THR A 309 -19.99 22.64 12.82
N SER A 310 -20.38 23.37 13.86
CA SER A 310 -19.72 23.39 15.15
C SER A 310 -20.02 22.08 15.89
N PHE A 311 -18.96 21.27 16.05
CA PHE A 311 -18.86 19.96 16.73
C PHE A 311 -19.26 18.74 15.87
#